data_AF-A0A3S0Y4F6-F1
#
_entry.id   AF-A0A3S0Y4F6-F1
#
_cell.length_a   1.000
_cell.length_b   1.000
_cell.length_c   1.000
_cell.angle_alpha   90.00
_cell.angle_beta   90.00
_cell.angle_gamma   90.00
#
_symmetry.space_group_name_H-M   'P 1'
#
loop_
_entity.id
_entity.type
_entity.pdbx_description
1 polymer ?
#
loop_
_entity_poly.entity_id
_entity_poly.type
_entity_poly.pdbx_seq_one_letter_code
_entity_poly.pdbx_strand_id
1 'polypeptide(L)'
;MKRIVISLLFFFLAVNGNSAQLNSSFPDEISIREHWISLTKSYDIETKTHKLGTLYRRFFSLLLTYDFYDPNNVNTLSAKARFFSFGAHLDLYDPNGAIVGSVEEKIFTFFPTFEVYARDLSTKLARAEMNFWGTKFYIYDPATNKEMAIMSRPFFRFKNDWTIHVTDQRLLEQKNIDPRVLMTVLAVQGEIEDWQKEHRDDNNFKTAATYNTQLASEAPKALRALAQTNNALTTQPQQEELEALTNELDQDFNATNTNSGEQSNEERIQAFTAYCENLIQTPGLPVEKKNAIASLLKLRLQGRN
;
A
#
# COMPACT_ATOMS: atom_id res chain seq x y z
N MET A 1 -54.59 -57.83 19.03
CA MET A 1 -53.54 -57.35 19.95
C MET A 1 -52.50 -56.57 19.16
N LYS A 2 -52.28 -55.31 19.54
CA LYS A 2 -51.19 -54.37 19.21
C LYS A 2 -50.93 -54.03 17.72
N ARG A 3 -51.52 -52.91 17.29
CA ARG A 3 -51.10 -52.10 16.13
C ARG A 3 -49.88 -51.27 16.55
N ILE A 4 -48.78 -51.36 15.81
CA ILE A 4 -47.62 -50.49 15.99
C ILE A 4 -47.82 -49.29 15.06
N VAL A 5 -48.10 -48.13 15.66
CA VAL A 5 -48.10 -46.82 15.00
C VAL A 5 -46.69 -46.26 15.22
N ILE A 6 -45.90 -46.17 14.15
CA ILE A 6 -44.61 -45.45 14.17
C ILE A 6 -44.95 -43.99 13.85
N SER A 7 -45.06 -43.17 14.90
CA SER A 7 -45.15 -41.71 14.75
C SER A 7 -43.80 -41.16 14.32
N LEU A 8 -43.83 -40.37 13.24
CA LEU A 8 -42.75 -39.50 12.81
C LEU A 8 -42.39 -38.51 13.93
N LEU A 9 -41.12 -38.48 14.34
CA LEU A 9 -40.52 -37.31 14.98
C LEU A 9 -39.53 -36.71 13.99
N PHE A 10 -39.98 -35.69 13.25
CA PHE A 10 -39.07 -34.79 12.55
C PHE A 10 -38.36 -33.94 13.62
N PHE A 11 -37.15 -34.34 13.97
CA PHE A 11 -36.24 -33.48 14.71
C PHE A 11 -35.70 -32.44 13.74
N PHE A 12 -36.37 -31.28 13.68
CA PHE A 12 -35.77 -30.07 13.12
C PHE A 12 -34.61 -29.68 14.05
N LEU A 13 -33.41 -30.12 13.70
CA LEU A 13 -32.17 -29.51 14.18
C LEU A 13 -32.10 -28.12 13.55
N ALA A 14 -32.74 -27.16 14.21
CA ALA A 14 -32.37 -25.76 14.07
C ALA A 14 -30.98 -25.60 14.69
N VAL A 15 -29.95 -25.88 13.90
CA VAL A 15 -28.61 -25.37 14.20
C VAL A 15 -28.73 -23.87 13.98
N ASN A 16 -28.97 -23.16 15.08
CA ASN A 16 -28.81 -21.73 15.17
C ASN A 16 -27.43 -21.40 14.59
N GLY A 17 -27.44 -20.77 13.42
CA GLY A 17 -26.31 -20.02 12.93
C GLY A 17 -26.08 -18.86 13.89
N ASN A 18 -25.42 -19.15 15.01
CA ASN A 18 -24.66 -18.14 15.71
C ASN A 18 -23.46 -17.83 14.80
N SER A 19 -23.73 -17.04 13.76
CA SER A 19 -22.74 -16.13 13.23
C SER A 19 -22.37 -15.25 14.40
N ALA A 20 -21.37 -15.66 15.18
CA ALA A 20 -20.63 -14.74 16.01
C ALA A 20 -19.98 -13.78 15.02
N GLN A 21 -20.75 -12.77 14.62
CA GLN A 21 -20.25 -11.60 13.95
C GLN A 21 -19.42 -10.92 15.03
N LEU A 22 -18.15 -11.35 15.12
CA LEU A 22 -17.13 -10.57 15.77
C LEU A 22 -17.18 -9.23 15.04
N ASN A 23 -17.86 -8.26 15.65
CA ASN A 23 -17.65 -6.85 15.40
C ASN A 23 -16.21 -6.55 15.86
N SER A 24 -15.22 -7.12 15.18
CA SER A 24 -13.85 -6.65 15.25
C SER A 24 -13.84 -5.42 14.36
N SER A 25 -14.12 -4.26 14.96
CA SER A 25 -13.77 -2.98 14.38
C SER A 25 -12.34 -3.07 13.84
N PHE A 26 -12.09 -2.50 12.66
CA PHE A 26 -10.76 -2.47 12.07
C PHE A 26 -9.78 -1.93 13.14
N PRO A 27 -8.68 -2.64 13.49
CA PRO A 27 -7.77 -2.17 14.53
C PRO A 27 -7.14 -0.82 14.18
N ASP A 28 -7.03 0.09 15.15
CA ASP A 28 -6.44 1.42 14.94
C ASP A 28 -5.03 1.38 14.32
N GLU A 29 -4.25 0.33 14.63
CA GLU A 29 -2.91 0.13 14.10
C GLU A 29 -2.66 -1.36 13.77
N ILE A 30 -2.10 -1.61 12.58
CA ILE A 30 -1.72 -2.95 12.10
C ILE A 30 -0.28 -2.90 11.58
N SER A 31 0.57 -3.79 12.08
CA SER A 31 1.92 -4.04 11.57
C SER A 31 1.90 -5.18 10.55
N ILE A 32 2.63 -5.00 9.46
CA ILE A 32 2.84 -5.99 8.40
C ILE A 32 4.34 -6.21 8.27
N ARG A 33 4.79 -7.43 8.59
CA ARG A 33 6.22 -7.76 8.72
C ARG A 33 6.62 -8.84 7.74
N GLU A 34 7.53 -8.52 6.82
CA GLU A 34 8.02 -9.49 5.84
C GLU A 34 8.93 -10.54 6.50
N HIS A 35 8.80 -11.81 6.15
CA HIS A 35 9.70 -12.86 6.62
C HIS A 35 11.06 -12.82 5.90
N TRP A 36 12.16 -12.96 6.66
CA TRP A 36 13.52 -13.06 6.10
C TRP A 36 13.75 -14.37 5.34
N ILE A 37 13.20 -15.46 5.86
CA ILE A 37 13.46 -16.82 5.37
C ILE A 37 12.10 -17.45 5.11
N SER A 38 11.72 -17.51 3.85
CA SER A 38 10.54 -18.23 3.40
C SER A 38 10.76 -18.72 1.97
N LEU A 39 10.11 -19.83 1.63
CA LEU A 39 10.14 -20.38 0.26
C LEU A 39 9.54 -19.39 -0.76
N THR A 40 8.66 -18.51 -0.28
CA THR A 40 7.92 -17.53 -1.05
C THR A 40 7.68 -16.29 -0.18
N LYS A 41 7.46 -15.12 -0.77
CA LYS A 41 7.19 -13.90 0.01
C LYS A 41 6.02 -14.12 0.96
N SER A 42 6.21 -13.70 2.20
CA SER A 42 5.18 -13.83 3.22
C SER A 42 5.31 -12.75 4.27
N TYR A 43 4.17 -12.41 4.87
CA TYR A 43 4.05 -11.31 5.81
C TYR A 43 3.22 -11.72 7.00
N ASP A 44 3.73 -11.47 8.20
CA ASP A 44 2.93 -11.54 9.41
C ASP A 44 2.13 -10.26 9.59
N ILE A 45 0.86 -10.42 9.94
CA ILE A 45 -0.10 -9.34 10.14
C ILE A 45 -0.45 -9.32 11.62
N GLU A 46 -0.15 -8.23 12.29
CA GLU A 46 -0.21 -8.17 13.76
C GLU A 46 -0.78 -6.83 14.23
N THR A 47 -1.52 -6.88 15.33
CA THR A 47 -1.77 -5.69 16.16
C THR A 47 -0.69 -5.58 17.23
N LYS A 48 -0.73 -4.53 18.06
CA LYS A 48 0.14 -4.42 19.24
C LYS A 48 -0.03 -5.57 20.26
N THR A 49 -1.15 -6.29 20.21
CA THR A 49 -1.54 -7.25 21.26
C THR A 49 -1.56 -8.69 20.80
N HIS A 50 -1.79 -8.93 19.51
CA HIS A 50 -1.92 -10.28 18.97
C HIS A 50 -1.71 -10.31 17.45
N LYS A 51 -1.31 -11.48 16.96
CA LYS A 51 -1.23 -11.81 15.54
C LYS A 51 -2.65 -11.98 14.97
N LEU A 52 -2.92 -11.33 13.85
CA LEU A 52 -4.16 -11.44 13.09
C LEU A 52 -4.10 -12.56 12.05
N GLY A 53 -2.91 -12.88 11.57
CA GLY A 53 -2.71 -13.91 10.56
C GLY A 53 -1.39 -13.80 9.82
N THR A 54 -1.27 -14.56 8.74
CA THR A 54 -0.12 -14.51 7.84
C THR A 54 -0.58 -14.50 6.40
N LEU A 55 0.02 -13.62 5.60
CA LEU A 55 -0.16 -13.53 4.16
C LEU A 55 0.97 -14.30 3.46
N TYR A 56 0.66 -15.22 2.57
CA TYR A 56 1.64 -15.93 1.76
C TYR A 56 1.40 -15.71 0.28
N ARG A 57 2.45 -15.36 -0.47
CA ARG A 57 2.45 -15.48 -1.92
C ARG A 57 2.45 -16.97 -2.28
N ARG A 58 1.51 -17.43 -3.09
CA ARG A 58 1.39 -18.85 -3.43
C ARG A 58 2.55 -19.33 -4.31
N PHE A 59 3.30 -20.31 -3.83
CA PHE A 59 4.32 -21.01 -4.60
C PHE A 59 3.64 -21.95 -5.62
N PHE A 60 4.04 -21.90 -6.89
CA PHE A 60 3.40 -22.60 -8.02
C PHE A 60 1.94 -22.21 -8.31
N SER A 61 1.74 -20.95 -8.69
CA SER A 61 0.48 -20.46 -9.25
C SER A 61 0.70 -19.96 -10.68
N LEU A 62 -0.26 -20.21 -11.59
CA LEU A 62 -0.20 -19.69 -12.96
C LEU A 62 -0.29 -18.16 -13.00
N LEU A 63 -1.07 -17.60 -12.08
CA LEU A 63 -1.26 -16.17 -11.89
C LEU A 63 -0.87 -15.80 -10.47
N LEU A 64 -0.33 -14.58 -10.29
CA LEU A 64 0.03 -14.06 -8.98
C LEU A 64 -1.14 -14.23 -8.01
N THR A 65 -0.88 -14.97 -6.93
CA THR A 65 -1.90 -15.30 -5.94
C THR A 65 -1.31 -15.10 -4.54
N TYR A 66 -2.08 -14.49 -3.67
CA TYR A 66 -1.79 -14.39 -2.25
C TYR A 66 -2.88 -15.06 -1.43
N ASP A 67 -2.49 -15.74 -0.35
CA ASP A 67 -3.37 -16.46 0.55
C ASP A 67 -3.23 -15.93 1.97
N PHE A 68 -4.36 -15.60 2.59
CA PHE A 68 -4.44 -15.13 3.95
C PHE A 68 -4.84 -16.26 4.87
N TYR A 69 -4.03 -16.50 5.89
CA TYR A 69 -4.28 -17.50 6.91
C TYR A 69 -4.53 -16.82 8.25
N ASP A 70 -5.51 -17.31 9.00
CA ASP A 70 -5.71 -16.90 10.40
C ASP A 70 -4.59 -17.45 11.30
N PRO A 71 -4.56 -17.10 12.61
CA PRO A 71 -3.55 -17.62 13.54
C PRO A 71 -3.60 -19.15 13.73
N ASN A 72 -4.69 -19.81 13.33
CA ASN A 72 -4.85 -21.27 13.38
C ASN A 72 -4.41 -21.94 12.06
N ASN A 73 -3.84 -21.18 11.11
CA ASN A 73 -3.47 -21.63 9.77
C ASN A 73 -4.65 -22.09 8.90
N VAL A 74 -5.84 -21.55 9.14
CA VAL A 74 -6.99 -21.73 8.25
C VAL A 74 -6.96 -20.64 7.18
N ASN A 75 -7.03 -21.03 5.91
CA ASN A 75 -7.14 -20.05 4.81
C ASN A 75 -8.49 -19.32 4.91
N THR A 76 -8.43 -18.00 5.01
CA THR A 76 -9.60 -17.13 5.17
C THR A 76 -9.90 -16.27 3.95
N LEU A 77 -8.96 -16.16 3.01
CA LEU A 77 -9.08 -15.35 1.80
C LEU A 77 -7.96 -15.70 0.80
N SER A 78 -8.28 -15.67 -0.49
CA SER A 78 -7.28 -15.69 -1.58
C SER A 78 -7.44 -14.46 -2.47
N ALA A 79 -6.37 -13.68 -2.64
CA ALA A 79 -6.29 -12.63 -3.65
C ALA A 79 -5.63 -13.18 -4.93
N LYS A 80 -6.30 -13.13 -6.08
CA LYS A 80 -5.83 -13.73 -7.34
C LYS A 80 -5.81 -12.70 -8.44
N ALA A 81 -4.69 -12.62 -9.17
CA ALA A 81 -4.56 -11.74 -10.32
C ALA A 81 -5.54 -12.13 -11.44
N ARG A 82 -6.09 -11.12 -12.13
CA ARG A 82 -6.91 -11.29 -13.34
C ARG A 82 -6.03 -11.49 -14.55
N PHE A 83 -6.46 -12.40 -15.42
CA PHE A 83 -5.82 -12.63 -16.72
C PHE A 83 -5.99 -11.41 -17.64
N PHE A 84 -4.95 -11.07 -18.42
CA PHE A 84 -4.93 -9.92 -19.35
C PHE A 84 -5.25 -8.55 -18.71
N SER A 85 -4.81 -8.33 -17.48
CA SER A 85 -4.79 -6.99 -16.88
C SER A 85 -3.53 -6.23 -17.34
N PHE A 86 -3.67 -4.93 -17.63
CA PHE A 86 -2.54 -4.09 -18.07
C PHE A 86 -1.62 -3.65 -16.92
N GLY A 87 -2.04 -3.88 -15.67
CA GLY A 87 -1.29 -3.68 -14.42
C GLY A 87 -1.79 -4.66 -13.37
N ALA A 88 -1.39 -4.50 -12.12
CA ALA A 88 -1.83 -5.40 -11.06
C ALA A 88 -3.33 -5.25 -10.78
N HIS A 89 -4.11 -6.28 -11.13
CA HIS A 89 -5.52 -6.37 -10.79
C HIS A 89 -5.78 -7.69 -10.07
N LEU A 90 -6.11 -7.65 -8.78
CA LEU A 90 -6.38 -8.82 -7.97
C LEU A 90 -7.81 -8.81 -7.44
N ASP A 91 -8.52 -9.92 -7.63
CA ASP A 91 -9.82 -10.18 -6.99
C ASP A 91 -9.61 -11.02 -5.73
N LEU A 92 -10.31 -10.67 -4.66
CA LEU A 92 -10.23 -11.34 -3.38
C LEU A 92 -11.45 -12.24 -3.19
N TYR A 93 -11.21 -13.50 -2.88
CA TYR A 93 -12.21 -14.55 -2.74
C TYR A 93 -12.20 -15.09 -1.32
N ASP A 94 -13.38 -15.22 -0.72
CA ASP A 94 -13.55 -15.97 0.53
C ASP A 94 -13.36 -17.49 0.31
N PRO A 95 -13.35 -18.32 1.37
CA PRO A 95 -13.18 -19.76 1.24
C PRO A 95 -14.29 -20.46 0.44
N ASN A 96 -15.46 -19.83 0.30
CA ASN A 96 -16.57 -20.34 -0.51
C ASN A 96 -16.45 -19.93 -1.99
N GLY A 97 -15.43 -19.16 -2.36
CA GLY A 97 -15.23 -18.64 -3.71
C GLY A 97 -16.06 -17.39 -4.01
N ALA A 98 -16.69 -16.76 -3.01
CA ALA A 98 -17.41 -15.51 -3.20
C ALA A 98 -16.44 -14.32 -3.17
N ILE A 99 -16.69 -13.33 -4.03
CA ILE A 99 -15.86 -12.12 -4.08
C ILE A 99 -16.06 -11.29 -2.81
N VAL A 100 -14.96 -10.79 -2.24
CA VAL A 100 -14.95 -9.89 -1.08
C VAL A 100 -14.66 -8.45 -1.54
N GLY A 101 -13.83 -8.29 -2.55
CA GLY A 101 -13.49 -7.02 -3.18
C GLY A 101 -12.39 -7.22 -4.22
N SER A 102 -11.89 -6.12 -4.77
CA SER A 102 -10.73 -6.15 -5.67
C SER A 102 -9.80 -4.96 -5.48
N VAL A 103 -8.53 -5.16 -5.83
CA VAL A 103 -7.51 -4.11 -5.92
C VAL A 103 -7.12 -3.97 -7.38
N GLU A 104 -7.12 -2.74 -7.88
CA GLU A 104 -6.67 -2.41 -9.22
C GLU A 104 -5.61 -1.31 -9.15
N GLU A 105 -4.45 -1.57 -9.71
CA GLU A 105 -3.40 -0.60 -9.91
C GLU A 105 -3.75 0.34 -11.09
N LYS A 106 -3.62 1.65 -10.87
CA LYS A 106 -3.65 2.62 -11.96
C LYS A 106 -2.28 2.69 -12.63
N ILE A 107 -2.24 2.21 -13.86
CA ILE A 107 -1.07 2.33 -14.73
C ILE A 107 -0.97 3.73 -15.34
N PHE A 108 0.22 4.11 -15.79
CA PHE A 108 0.55 5.44 -16.32
C PHE A 108 0.34 6.57 -15.31
N THR A 109 0.36 6.26 -14.01
CA THR A 109 0.42 7.26 -12.96
C THR A 109 1.86 7.45 -12.50
N PHE A 110 2.22 8.70 -12.20
CA PHE A 110 3.54 8.99 -11.65
C PHE A 110 3.74 8.42 -10.24
N PHE A 111 2.72 8.54 -9.39
CA PHE A 111 2.70 7.90 -8.08
C PHE A 111 1.95 6.57 -8.17
N PRO A 112 2.50 5.48 -7.57
CA PRO A 112 1.74 4.26 -7.39
C PRO A 112 0.38 4.57 -6.75
N THR A 113 -0.67 4.16 -7.46
CA THR A 113 -2.05 4.46 -7.10
C THR A 113 -2.88 3.20 -7.27
N PHE A 114 -3.67 2.87 -6.26
CA PHE A 114 -4.55 1.71 -6.28
C PHE A 114 -5.98 2.12 -6.02
N GLU A 115 -6.91 1.55 -6.76
CA GLU A 115 -8.34 1.61 -6.48
C GLU A 115 -8.79 0.32 -5.81
N VAL A 116 -9.55 0.49 -4.75
CA VAL A 116 -10.14 -0.59 -3.97
C VAL A 116 -11.63 -0.62 -4.27
N TYR A 117 -12.13 -1.78 -4.67
CA TYR A 117 -13.53 -1.99 -5.03
C TYR A 117 -14.22 -2.96 -4.09
N ALA A 118 -15.53 -2.75 -3.94
CA ALA A 118 -16.41 -3.65 -3.20
C ALA A 118 -16.60 -4.99 -3.91
N ARG A 119 -17.35 -5.88 -3.26
CA ARG A 119 -17.76 -7.19 -3.78
C ARG A 119 -18.41 -7.14 -5.18
N ASP A 120 -19.11 -6.05 -5.50
CA ASP A 120 -19.76 -5.85 -6.80
C ASP A 120 -18.79 -5.46 -7.93
N LEU A 121 -17.50 -5.30 -7.62
CA LEU A 121 -16.42 -4.93 -8.53
C LEU A 121 -16.62 -3.60 -9.27
N SER A 122 -17.57 -2.77 -8.86
CA SER A 122 -17.91 -1.51 -9.51
C SER A 122 -17.95 -0.33 -8.54
N THR A 123 -18.34 -0.58 -7.30
CA THR A 123 -18.33 0.42 -6.24
C THR A 123 -16.91 0.64 -5.73
N LYS A 124 -16.35 1.83 -5.96
CA LYS A 124 -15.06 2.25 -5.41
C LYS A 124 -15.21 2.56 -3.91
N LEU A 125 -14.45 1.85 -3.08
CA LEU A 125 -14.46 2.01 -1.63
C LEU A 125 -13.33 2.91 -1.13
N ALA A 126 -12.14 2.77 -1.73
CA ALA A 126 -10.98 3.57 -1.38
C ALA A 126 -10.07 3.80 -2.57
N ARG A 127 -9.26 4.84 -2.48
CA ARG A 127 -8.12 5.11 -3.36
C ARG A 127 -6.88 5.22 -2.48
N ALA A 128 -5.87 4.39 -2.75
CA ALA A 128 -4.59 4.41 -2.05
C ALA A 128 -3.54 5.08 -2.93
N GLU A 129 -2.94 6.17 -2.45
CA GLU A 129 -1.96 6.95 -3.24
C GLU A 129 -0.66 7.14 -2.51
N MET A 130 0.43 6.77 -3.19
CA MET A 130 1.77 6.90 -2.64
C MET A 130 2.22 8.37 -2.60
N ASN A 131 2.92 8.76 -1.55
CA ASN A 131 3.61 10.03 -1.48
C ASN A 131 4.86 10.07 -2.39
N PHE A 132 5.46 11.26 -2.50
CA PHE A 132 6.66 11.43 -3.33
C PHE A 132 7.80 10.52 -2.89
N TRP A 133 8.00 10.33 -1.58
CA TRP A 133 9.13 9.57 -1.04
C TRP A 133 8.99 8.05 -1.17
N GLY A 134 7.81 7.55 -1.55
CA GLY A 134 7.54 6.12 -1.60
C GLY A 134 7.43 5.49 -0.21
N THR A 135 7.15 6.29 0.83
CA THR A 135 7.13 5.84 2.23
C THR A 135 5.72 5.76 2.80
N LYS A 136 4.75 6.44 2.20
CA LYS A 136 3.38 6.49 2.69
C LYS A 136 2.40 6.30 1.55
N PHE A 137 1.41 5.44 1.76
CA PHE A 137 0.15 5.50 1.06
C PHE A 137 -0.87 6.22 1.92
N TYR A 138 -1.53 7.20 1.33
CA TYR A 138 -2.72 7.83 1.89
C TYR A 138 -3.96 7.12 1.33
N ILE A 139 -4.86 6.72 2.21
CA ILE A 139 -6.10 6.01 1.85
C ILE A 139 -7.24 7.00 1.93
N TYR A 140 -7.80 7.37 0.78
CA TYR A 140 -8.89 8.33 0.67
C TYR A 140 -10.21 7.68 0.31
N ASP A 141 -11.30 8.24 0.82
CA ASP A 141 -12.63 8.01 0.26
C ASP A 141 -12.72 8.66 -1.12
N PRO A 142 -12.99 7.91 -2.20
CA PRO A 142 -13.06 8.45 -3.55
C PRO A 142 -14.21 9.46 -3.76
N ALA A 143 -15.25 9.44 -2.91
CA ALA A 143 -16.39 10.34 -3.06
C ALA A 143 -16.17 11.71 -2.40
N THR A 144 -15.46 11.74 -1.27
CA THR A 144 -15.30 12.94 -0.43
C THR A 144 -13.86 13.44 -0.37
N ASN A 145 -12.90 12.66 -0.90
CA ASN A 145 -11.45 12.86 -0.75
C ASN A 145 -10.97 12.97 0.70
N LYS A 146 -11.78 12.53 1.66
CA LYS A 146 -11.39 12.49 3.06
C LYS A 146 -10.46 11.30 3.31
N GLU A 147 -9.36 11.55 4.00
CA GLU A 147 -8.42 10.51 4.43
C GLU A 147 -9.09 9.59 5.48
N MET A 148 -8.87 8.29 5.33
CA MET A 148 -9.40 7.23 6.19
C MET A 148 -8.28 6.49 6.95
N ALA A 149 -7.11 6.34 6.32
CA ALA A 149 -5.97 5.65 6.90
C ALA A 149 -4.68 6.06 6.18
N ILE A 150 -3.55 5.77 6.82
CA ILE A 150 -2.21 5.93 6.28
C ILE A 150 -1.49 4.60 6.41
N MET A 151 -0.89 4.11 5.32
CA MET A 151 0.04 2.98 5.37
C MET A 151 1.45 3.54 5.22
N SER A 152 2.33 3.34 6.20
CA SER A 152 3.67 3.92 6.23
C SER A 152 4.78 2.88 6.39
N ARG A 153 5.95 3.19 5.86
CA ARG A 153 7.20 2.44 6.04
C ARG A 153 8.40 3.38 6.10
N PRO A 154 9.56 2.92 6.61
CA PRO A 154 10.79 3.70 6.56
C PRO A 154 11.23 4.01 5.12
N PHE A 155 11.85 5.17 4.93
CA PHE A 155 12.50 5.52 3.67
C PHE A 155 13.62 4.54 3.36
N PHE A 156 14.55 4.35 4.29
CA PHE A 156 15.63 3.38 4.16
C PHE A 156 15.21 2.02 4.70
N ARG A 157 15.18 1.01 3.84
CA ARG A 157 14.68 -0.32 4.23
C ARG A 157 15.40 -1.47 3.55
N PHE A 158 15.53 -2.57 4.31
CA PHE A 158 15.98 -3.86 3.80
C PHE A 158 14.83 -4.81 3.47
N LYS A 159 13.62 -4.50 3.94
CA LYS A 159 12.39 -5.27 3.79
C LYS A 159 11.19 -4.40 3.49
N ASN A 160 10.13 -5.02 3.01
CA ASN A 160 8.83 -4.41 2.78
C ASN A 160 7.93 -4.51 4.01
N ASP A 161 8.42 -4.00 5.15
CA ASP A 161 7.62 -3.84 6.35
C ASP A 161 6.75 -2.58 6.23
N TRP A 162 5.50 -2.67 6.69
CA TRP A 162 4.55 -1.56 6.68
C TRP A 162 3.78 -1.49 7.99
N THR A 163 3.26 -0.30 8.29
CA THR A 163 2.32 -0.06 9.39
C THR A 163 1.11 0.66 8.82
N ILE A 164 -0.08 0.16 9.10
CA ILE A 164 -1.35 0.82 8.79
C ILE A 164 -1.82 1.52 10.05
N HIS A 165 -2.11 2.82 9.95
CA HIS A 165 -2.72 3.62 10.99
C HIS A 165 -4.07 4.15 10.47
N VAL A 166 -5.15 3.90 11.20
CA VAL A 166 -6.48 4.41 10.82
C VAL A 166 -6.66 5.84 11.33
N THR A 167 -6.94 6.77 10.44
CA THR A 167 -7.12 8.19 10.77
C THR A 167 -8.59 8.58 10.92
N ASP A 168 -9.50 7.89 10.23
CA ASP A 168 -10.95 8.00 10.44
C ASP A 168 -11.62 6.62 10.46
N GLN A 169 -11.72 6.06 11.67
CA GLN A 169 -12.33 4.75 11.91
C GLN A 169 -13.79 4.69 11.44
N ARG A 170 -14.57 5.75 11.66
CA ARG A 170 -16.01 5.74 11.31
C ARG A 170 -16.19 5.67 9.81
N LEU A 171 -15.41 6.46 9.06
CA LEU A 171 -15.50 6.47 7.62
C LEU A 171 -15.04 5.12 7.03
N LEU A 172 -13.96 4.54 7.56
CA LEU A 172 -13.47 3.23 7.12
C LEU A 172 -14.50 2.11 7.37
N GLU A 173 -15.11 2.08 8.56
CA GLU A 173 -16.19 1.13 8.90
C GLU A 173 -17.43 1.32 8.03
N GLN A 174 -17.80 2.58 7.75
CA GLN A 174 -18.92 2.89 6.85
C GLN A 174 -18.70 2.36 5.44
N LYS A 175 -17.46 2.41 4.93
CA LYS A 175 -17.10 1.85 3.62
C LYS A 175 -17.08 0.32 3.62
N ASN A 176 -17.07 -0.33 4.79
CA ASN A 176 -17.04 -1.77 4.94
C ASN A 176 -15.88 -2.42 4.14
N ILE A 177 -14.71 -1.80 4.20
CA ILE A 177 -13.50 -2.30 3.54
C ILE A 177 -12.92 -3.45 4.37
N ASP A 178 -12.75 -4.61 3.74
CA ASP A 178 -12.03 -5.71 4.36
C ASP A 178 -10.53 -5.35 4.47
N PRO A 179 -9.92 -5.41 5.67
CA PRO A 179 -8.51 -5.05 5.89
C PRO A 179 -7.53 -5.77 4.97
N ARG A 180 -7.84 -7.02 4.60
CA ARG A 180 -6.98 -7.85 3.75
C ARG A 180 -6.89 -7.31 2.32
N VAL A 181 -7.85 -6.48 1.91
CA VAL A 181 -7.81 -5.76 0.64
C VAL A 181 -6.69 -4.71 0.66
N LEU A 182 -6.56 -3.95 1.75
CA LEU A 182 -5.46 -2.98 1.92
C LEU A 182 -4.10 -3.69 2.05
N MET A 183 -4.04 -4.84 2.74
CA MET A 183 -2.82 -5.64 2.81
C MET A 183 -2.39 -6.15 1.44
N THR A 184 -3.35 -6.46 0.55
CA THR A 184 -3.06 -6.87 -0.82
C THR A 184 -2.39 -5.74 -1.61
N VAL A 185 -2.80 -4.48 -1.42
CA VAL A 185 -2.12 -3.31 -2.02
C VAL A 185 -0.63 -3.32 -1.67
N LEU A 186 -0.30 -3.52 -0.39
CA LEU A 186 1.08 -3.49 0.09
C LEU A 186 1.91 -4.67 -0.43
N ALA A 187 1.33 -5.87 -0.46
CA ALA A 187 2.00 -7.06 -0.99
C ALA A 187 2.30 -6.92 -2.49
N VAL A 188 1.35 -6.37 -3.26
CA VAL A 188 1.51 -6.08 -4.69
C VAL A 188 2.55 -5.00 -4.92
N GLN A 189 2.54 -3.92 -4.13
CA GLN A 189 3.54 -2.87 -4.20
C GLN A 189 4.97 -3.43 -3.97
N GLY A 190 5.13 -4.32 -2.98
CA GLY A 190 6.41 -4.99 -2.75
C GLY A 190 6.86 -5.86 -3.94
N GLU A 191 5.93 -6.52 -4.63
CA GLU A 191 6.22 -7.29 -5.84
C GLU A 191 6.69 -6.39 -6.99
N ILE A 192 6.00 -5.27 -7.21
CA ILE A 192 6.37 -4.27 -8.22
C ILE A 192 7.79 -3.73 -7.95
N GLU A 193 8.11 -3.40 -6.69
CA GLU A 193 9.42 -2.86 -6.33
C GLU A 193 10.56 -3.86 -6.49
N ASP A 194 10.34 -5.13 -6.14
CA ASP A 194 11.40 -6.13 -6.27
C ASP A 194 11.67 -6.49 -7.73
N TRP A 195 10.61 -6.62 -8.55
CA TRP A 195 10.76 -6.79 -9.99
C TRP A 195 11.57 -5.64 -10.61
N GLN A 196 11.34 -4.40 -10.17
CA GLN A 196 12.11 -3.24 -10.65
C GLN A 196 13.58 -3.30 -10.28
N LYS A 197 13.93 -3.77 -9.06
CA LYS A 197 15.33 -3.92 -8.65
C LYS A 197 16.06 -4.94 -9.52
N GLU A 198 15.40 -6.05 -9.86
CA GLU A 198 15.96 -7.11 -10.70
C GLU A 198 16.20 -6.65 -12.15
N HIS A 199 15.35 -5.79 -12.68
CA HIS A 199 15.38 -5.35 -14.09
C HIS A 199 16.01 -3.96 -14.31
N ARG A 200 16.78 -3.45 -13.34
CA ARG A 200 17.39 -2.10 -13.40
C ARG A 200 18.46 -1.92 -14.48
N ASP A 201 19.15 -2.98 -14.85
CA ASP A 201 20.34 -2.92 -15.71
C ASP A 201 20.09 -3.39 -17.17
N ASP A 202 18.84 -3.73 -17.52
CA ASP A 202 18.51 -4.28 -18.85
C ASP A 202 18.06 -3.17 -19.82
N ASN A 203 18.94 -2.80 -20.75
CA ASN A 203 18.74 -1.71 -21.73
C ASN A 203 17.73 -2.04 -22.86
N ASN A 204 17.08 -3.21 -22.83
CA ASN A 204 16.13 -3.65 -23.85
C ASN A 204 14.75 -3.84 -23.23
N PHE A 205 13.86 -2.84 -23.29
CA PHE A 205 12.60 -2.92 -22.54
C PHE A 205 11.31 -2.80 -23.36
N LYS A 206 10.56 -3.89 -23.41
CA LYS A 206 9.10 -3.95 -23.54
C LYS A 206 8.59 -5.04 -22.60
N THR A 207 8.01 -4.67 -21.46
CA THR A 207 6.62 -4.94 -20.99
C THR A 207 6.50 -4.80 -19.45
N ALA A 208 5.50 -4.02 -19.02
CA ALA A 208 4.80 -3.92 -17.71
C ALA A 208 5.56 -4.03 -16.35
N ALA A 209 5.93 -2.86 -15.80
CA ALA A 209 5.77 -2.40 -14.39
C ALA A 209 6.72 -1.21 -14.12
N THR A 210 6.47 -0.09 -14.81
CA THR A 210 7.47 0.92 -15.18
C THR A 210 7.65 2.06 -14.15
N TYR A 211 7.16 1.99 -12.91
CA TYR A 211 7.04 3.19 -12.06
C TYR A 211 8.34 3.93 -11.71
N ASN A 212 9.42 3.29 -11.25
CA ASN A 212 10.61 4.06 -10.84
C ASN A 212 11.41 4.60 -12.03
N THR A 213 11.50 3.83 -13.12
CA THR A 213 12.04 4.30 -14.41
C THR A 213 11.18 5.43 -14.98
N GLN A 214 9.87 5.33 -14.83
CA GLN A 214 8.89 6.35 -15.21
C GLN A 214 8.98 7.60 -14.32
N LEU A 215 9.08 7.44 -13.00
CA LEU A 215 9.27 8.54 -12.05
C LEU A 215 10.54 9.32 -12.39
N ALA A 216 11.64 8.61 -12.65
CA ALA A 216 12.89 9.23 -13.05
C ALA A 216 12.80 9.88 -14.44
N SER A 217 12.06 9.33 -15.41
CA SER A 217 11.91 9.85 -16.79
C SER A 217 10.80 10.89 -16.97
N GLU A 218 9.85 10.95 -16.06
CA GLU A 218 8.73 11.91 -16.04
C GLU A 218 8.88 12.99 -14.97
N ALA A 219 9.83 12.84 -14.03
CA ALA A 219 10.10 13.88 -13.04
C ALA A 219 10.39 15.23 -13.74
N PRO A 220 9.83 16.35 -13.27
CA PRO A 220 10.09 17.65 -13.85
C PRO A 220 11.59 17.94 -13.91
N LYS A 221 12.02 18.60 -14.98
CA LYS A 221 13.42 19.00 -15.18
C LYS A 221 13.97 19.79 -13.98
N ALA A 222 13.14 20.65 -13.40
CA ALA A 222 13.44 21.40 -12.18
C ALA A 222 13.81 20.47 -11.01
N LEU A 223 12.99 19.47 -10.72
CA LEU A 223 13.22 18.52 -9.64
C LEU A 223 14.51 17.71 -9.84
N ARG A 224 14.82 17.32 -11.09
CA ARG A 224 16.09 16.68 -11.43
C ARG A 224 17.28 17.61 -11.22
N ALA A 225 17.16 18.89 -11.59
CA ALA A 225 18.21 19.86 -11.39
C ALA A 225 18.49 20.06 -9.89
N LEU A 226 17.45 20.12 -9.05
CA LEU A 226 17.59 20.17 -7.58
C LEU A 226 18.30 18.93 -7.03
N ALA A 227 17.98 17.74 -7.53
CA ALA A 227 18.65 16.50 -7.14
C ALA A 227 20.13 16.42 -7.59
N GLN A 228 20.50 17.21 -8.60
CA GLN A 228 21.85 17.27 -9.17
C GLN A 228 22.70 18.41 -8.59
N THR A 229 22.13 19.27 -7.74
CA THR A 229 22.89 20.36 -7.12
C THR A 229 24.06 19.76 -6.32
N ASN A 230 25.27 19.91 -6.86
CA ASN A 230 26.50 19.32 -6.32
C ASN A 230 26.92 20.07 -5.07
N ASN A 231 26.46 19.59 -3.92
CA ASN A 231 27.02 20.01 -2.66
C ASN A 231 27.67 18.78 -2.04
N ALA A 232 29.00 18.73 -2.10
CA ALA A 232 29.76 17.70 -1.40
C ALA A 232 29.36 17.75 0.08
N LEU A 233 28.65 16.73 0.53
CA LEU A 233 28.40 16.50 1.94
C LEU A 233 29.78 16.27 2.58
N THR A 234 30.26 17.24 3.36
CA THR A 234 31.50 17.10 4.16
C THR A 234 31.37 15.99 5.20
N THR A 235 30.14 15.65 5.55
CA THR A 235 29.70 14.53 6.38
C THR A 235 28.43 13.97 5.76
N GLN A 236 28.39 12.67 5.46
CA GLN A 236 27.14 12.01 5.07
C GLN A 236 26.16 12.14 6.24
N PRO A 237 24.96 12.72 6.04
CA PRO A 237 23.97 12.84 7.10
C PRO A 237 23.59 11.44 7.56
N GLN A 238 23.39 11.28 8.87
CA GLN A 238 23.06 9.97 9.43
C GLN A 238 21.70 9.53 8.88
N GLN A 239 21.53 8.23 8.64
CA GLN A 239 20.30 7.67 8.05
C GLN A 239 19.03 8.10 8.82
N GLU A 240 19.13 8.23 10.14
CA GLU A 240 18.07 8.69 11.04
C GLU A 240 17.70 10.17 10.81
N GLU A 241 18.68 11.05 10.57
CA GLU A 241 18.44 12.46 10.26
C GLU A 241 17.73 12.62 8.91
N LEU A 242 18.15 11.82 7.92
CA LEU A 242 17.50 11.79 6.62
C LEU A 242 16.07 11.25 6.70
N GLU A 243 15.82 10.24 7.54
CA GLU A 243 14.48 9.70 7.80
C GLU A 243 13.58 10.71 8.53
N ALA A 244 14.13 11.44 9.51
CA ALA A 244 13.38 12.52 10.16
C ALA A 244 13.04 13.64 9.16
N LEU A 245 13.99 13.99 8.29
CA LEU A 245 13.81 15.01 7.26
C LEU A 245 12.78 14.60 6.21
N THR A 246 12.73 13.34 5.75
CA THR A 246 11.68 12.91 4.80
C THR A 246 10.29 13.05 5.40
N ASN A 247 10.14 12.69 6.68
CA ASN A 247 8.88 12.83 7.41
C ASN A 247 8.48 14.30 7.62
N GLU A 248 9.44 15.16 7.99
CA GLU A 248 9.25 16.61 8.09
C GLU A 248 8.77 17.18 6.74
N LEU A 249 9.50 16.91 5.65
CA LEU A 249 9.20 17.44 4.33
C LEU A 249 7.82 17.00 3.82
N ASP A 250 7.44 15.76 4.10
CA ASP A 250 6.13 15.21 3.74
C ASP A 250 5.00 15.85 4.56
N GLN A 251 5.18 16.04 5.87
CA GLN A 251 4.20 16.73 6.72
C GLN A 251 4.02 18.18 6.30
N ASP A 252 5.11 18.93 6.12
CA ASP A 252 5.08 20.33 5.73
C ASP A 252 4.46 20.52 4.34
N PHE A 253 4.79 19.64 3.39
CA PHE A 253 4.17 19.66 2.07
C PHE A 253 2.66 19.44 2.15
N ASN A 254 2.19 18.45 2.92
CA ASN A 254 0.77 18.18 3.03
C ASN A 254 0.01 19.26 3.82
N ALA A 255 0.64 19.88 4.81
CA ALA A 255 0.06 21.00 5.56
C ALA A 255 -0.12 22.25 4.67
N THR A 256 0.76 22.45 3.70
CA THR A 256 0.70 23.57 2.75
C THR A 256 -0.11 23.26 1.49
N ASN A 257 -0.24 21.98 1.13
CA ASN A 257 -0.98 21.51 -0.04
C ASN A 257 -2.31 20.85 0.36
N THR A 258 -3.25 21.66 0.87
CA THR A 258 -4.52 21.17 1.45
C THR A 258 -5.46 20.46 0.47
N ASN A 259 -5.24 20.60 -0.83
CA ASN A 259 -6.07 19.99 -1.88
C ASN A 259 -5.40 18.73 -2.49
N SER A 260 -4.40 18.15 -1.81
CA SER A 260 -3.61 17.02 -2.33
C SER A 260 -4.46 15.82 -2.76
N GLY A 261 -5.61 15.59 -2.11
CA GLY A 261 -6.56 14.53 -2.46
C GLY A 261 -7.35 14.80 -3.75
N GLU A 262 -7.46 16.04 -4.22
CA GLU A 262 -8.22 16.41 -5.43
C GLU A 262 -7.33 16.60 -6.66
N GLN A 263 -6.04 16.83 -6.44
CA GLN A 263 -5.07 17.06 -7.50
C GLN A 263 -4.79 15.78 -8.30
N SER A 264 -4.66 15.95 -9.61
CA SER A 264 -4.04 14.95 -10.47
C SER A 264 -2.58 14.70 -10.07
N ASN A 265 -2.03 13.56 -10.50
CA ASN A 265 -0.62 13.25 -10.23
C ASN A 265 0.32 14.33 -10.77
N GLU A 266 0.04 14.87 -11.96
CA GLU A 266 0.86 15.94 -12.56
C GLU A 266 0.87 17.21 -11.70
N GLU A 267 -0.31 17.65 -11.24
CA GLU A 267 -0.45 18.82 -10.37
C GLU A 267 0.27 18.61 -9.04
N ARG A 268 0.17 17.42 -8.43
CA ARG A 268 0.88 17.10 -7.18
C ARG A 268 2.39 17.17 -7.33
N ILE A 269 2.92 16.70 -8.45
CA ILE A 269 4.38 16.74 -8.70
C ILE A 269 4.84 18.17 -8.92
N GLN A 270 4.08 18.96 -9.66
CA GLN A 270 4.39 20.37 -9.87
C GLN A 270 4.35 21.13 -8.54
N ALA A 271 3.33 20.90 -7.72
CA ALA A 271 3.21 21.47 -6.38
C ALA A 271 4.39 21.04 -5.49
N PHE A 272 4.77 19.76 -5.51
CA PHE A 272 5.92 19.26 -4.74
C PHE A 272 7.24 19.85 -5.23
N THR A 273 7.39 20.00 -6.54
CA THR A 273 8.58 20.63 -7.14
C THR A 273 8.69 22.09 -6.70
N ALA A 274 7.61 22.85 -6.80
CA ALA A 274 7.55 24.25 -6.36
C ALA A 274 7.81 24.37 -4.84
N TYR A 275 7.27 23.45 -4.04
CA TYR A 275 7.57 23.36 -2.61
C TYR A 275 9.06 23.20 -2.35
N CYS A 276 9.73 22.24 -3.01
CA CYS A 276 11.18 22.06 -2.87
C CYS A 276 11.99 23.28 -3.34
N GLU A 277 11.60 23.91 -4.44
CA GLU A 277 12.26 25.13 -4.94
C GLU A 277 12.17 26.28 -3.94
N ASN A 278 10.96 26.56 -3.44
CA ASN A 278 10.72 27.60 -2.44
C ASN A 278 11.49 27.32 -1.14
N LEU A 279 11.49 26.06 -0.69
CA LEU A 279 12.21 25.65 0.51
C LEU A 279 13.72 25.92 0.37
N ILE A 280 14.33 25.51 -0.75
CA ILE A 280 15.78 25.70 -0.98
C ILE A 280 16.13 27.19 -1.16
N GLN A 281 15.21 28.01 -1.66
CA GLN A 281 15.38 29.46 -1.79
C GLN A 281 15.14 30.23 -0.49
N THR A 282 14.61 29.58 0.56
CA THR A 282 14.31 30.24 1.84
C THR A 282 15.58 30.85 2.47
N PRO A 283 15.58 32.16 2.78
CA PRO A 283 16.70 32.81 3.45
C PRO A 283 16.98 32.18 4.82
N GLY A 284 18.26 31.89 5.11
CA GLY A 284 18.66 31.33 6.40
C GLY A 284 18.50 29.81 6.54
N LEU A 285 17.99 29.09 5.53
CA LEU A 285 17.99 27.63 5.57
C LEU A 285 19.44 27.11 5.58
N PRO A 286 19.85 26.29 6.57
CA PRO A 286 21.22 25.79 6.68
C PRO A 286 21.67 25.05 5.41
N VAL A 287 22.93 25.27 5.01
CA VAL A 287 23.52 24.60 3.82
C VAL A 287 23.44 23.08 3.95
N GLU A 288 23.68 22.55 5.16
CA GLU A 288 23.56 21.12 5.47
C GLU A 288 22.17 20.57 5.15
N LYS A 289 21.11 21.27 5.55
CA LYS A 289 19.72 20.88 5.27
C LYS A 289 19.41 20.93 3.77
N LYS A 290 19.92 21.92 3.03
CA LYS A 290 19.81 21.97 1.56
C LYS A 290 20.48 20.75 0.90
N ASN A 291 21.65 20.36 1.38
CA ASN A 291 22.40 19.21 0.87
C ASN A 291 21.69 17.89 1.18
N ALA A 292 21.10 17.77 2.36
CA ALA A 292 20.30 16.63 2.76
C ALA A 292 19.05 16.48 1.87
N ILE A 293 18.32 17.57 1.60
CA ILE A 293 17.17 17.58 0.66
C ILE A 293 17.61 17.11 -0.74
N ALA A 294 18.68 17.69 -1.30
CA ALA A 294 19.17 17.31 -2.63
C ALA A 294 19.58 15.82 -2.67
N SER A 295 20.20 15.32 -1.60
CA SER A 295 20.59 13.91 -1.46
C SER A 295 19.39 12.98 -1.39
N LEU A 296 18.34 13.33 -0.63
CA LEU A 296 17.08 12.58 -0.57
C LEU A 296 16.38 12.53 -1.93
N LEU A 297 16.28 13.66 -2.63
CA LEU A 297 15.70 13.72 -3.96
C LEU A 297 16.47 12.82 -4.94
N LYS A 298 17.81 12.85 -4.87
CA LYS A 298 18.66 11.98 -5.69
C LYS A 298 18.42 10.50 -5.39
N LEU A 299 18.40 10.11 -4.11
CA LEU A 299 18.11 8.73 -3.71
C LEU A 299 16.73 8.29 -4.21
N ARG A 300 15.72 9.13 -4.04
CA ARG A 300 14.35 8.82 -4.44
C ARG A 300 14.20 8.64 -5.95
N LEU A 301 14.76 9.55 -6.74
CA LEU A 301 14.73 9.49 -8.20
C LEU A 301 15.54 8.31 -8.76
N GLN A 302 16.55 7.83 -8.03
CA GLN A 302 17.31 6.64 -8.40
C GLN A 302 16.68 5.34 -7.88
N GLY A 303 15.58 5.42 -7.11
CA GLY A 303 14.97 4.29 -6.43
C GLY A 303 15.90 3.63 -5.40
N ARG A 304 16.81 4.39 -4.77
CA ARG A 304 17.80 3.91 -3.79
C ARG A 304 17.37 4.17 -2.35
N ASN A 305 16.08 3.99 -2.09
CA ASN A 305 15.38 4.20 -0.83
C ASN A 305 14.93 2.87 -0.22
#